data_AF-A0A1S0YMR6-F1
#
_entry.id   AF-A0A1S0YMR6-F1
#
_cell.length_a   1.000
_cell.length_b   1.000
_cell.length_c   1.000
_cell.angle_alpha   90.00
_cell.angle_beta   90.00
_cell.angle_gamma   90.00
#
_symmetry.space_group_name_H-M   'P 1'
#
loop_
_entity.id
_entity.type
_entity.pdbx_description
1 polymer ?
#
loop_
_entity_poly.entity_id
_entity_poly.type
_entity_poly.pdbx_seq_one_letter_code
_entity_poly.pdbx_strand_id
1 'polypeptide(L)'
;MAVAHAKDKAPQVYNGVSEADVPSARFGWSEQSRGTIQAAGWVSVLFLIAYNFGNHKGHVETIWLITLAVLIALGLVLHATQPKLNQVRTVTSHNKPQGHVEPDWTYDQKTLSGVYADLDERQLRALNIDPARLEGLNAQQAVSAADAADGVEVVEVAPRGKHAAR
;
A
#
# COMPACT_ATOMS: atom_id res chain seq x y z
N MET A 1 11.02 11.23 54.13
CA MET A 1 10.59 12.22 53.12
C MET A 1 11.45 12.03 51.89
N ALA A 2 11.01 11.21 50.94
CA ALA A 2 11.74 11.01 49.69
C ALA A 2 11.56 12.25 48.81
N VAL A 3 12.66 12.89 48.45
CA VAL A 3 12.67 14.07 47.56
C VAL A 3 12.50 13.53 46.14
N ALA A 4 11.36 13.79 45.50
CA ALA A 4 11.14 13.42 44.11
C ALA A 4 12.21 14.09 43.24
N HIS A 5 13.03 13.29 42.56
CA HIS A 5 14.03 13.78 41.62
C HIS A 5 13.31 14.32 40.38
N ALA A 6 13.70 15.50 39.89
CA ALA A 6 13.13 16.17 38.70
C ALA A 6 13.23 15.38 37.38
N LYS A 7 13.71 14.12 37.41
CA LYS A 7 13.85 13.21 36.26
C LYS A 7 12.56 12.45 35.91
N ASP A 8 11.52 12.53 36.73
CA ASP A 8 10.27 11.78 36.53
C ASP A 8 9.20 12.55 35.73
N LYS A 9 9.58 13.59 34.98
CA LYS A 9 8.65 14.25 34.06
C LYS A 9 8.68 13.53 32.71
N ALA A 10 7.53 12.97 32.32
CA ALA A 10 7.35 12.41 30.99
C ALA A 10 7.72 13.45 29.92
N PRO A 11 8.45 13.08 28.85
CA PRO A 11 8.83 13.99 27.79
C PRO A 11 7.59 14.67 27.20
N GLN A 12 7.62 16.01 27.12
CA GLN A 12 6.50 16.78 26.58
C GLN A 12 6.67 17.00 25.08
N VAL A 13 5.55 17.03 24.35
CA VAL A 13 5.53 17.26 22.90
C VAL A 13 5.10 18.69 22.65
N TYR A 14 5.89 19.44 21.89
CA TYR A 14 5.63 20.81 21.48
C TYR A 14 5.59 20.89 19.97
N ASN A 15 4.50 21.44 19.44
CA ASN A 15 4.24 21.67 18.01
C ASN A 15 4.27 20.44 17.09
N GLY A 16 4.67 19.27 17.60
CA GLY A 16 4.87 18.06 16.78
C GLY A 16 6.19 17.36 17.09
N VAL A 17 7.10 18.01 17.84
CA VAL A 17 8.39 17.47 18.26
C VAL A 17 8.41 17.16 19.76
N SER A 18 8.94 15.99 20.11
CA SER A 18 9.09 15.54 21.51
C SER A 18 10.40 16.03 22.12
N GLU A 19 10.35 16.44 23.40
CA GLU A 19 11.56 16.67 24.21
C GLU A 19 12.44 15.41 24.36
N ALA A 20 11.87 14.22 24.10
CA ALA A 20 12.64 12.97 24.04
C ALA A 20 13.58 12.90 22.83
N ASP A 21 13.14 13.43 21.69
CA ASP A 21 13.92 13.41 20.45
C ASP A 21 14.85 14.62 20.38
N VAL A 22 14.35 15.81 20.71
CA VAL A 22 15.13 17.04 20.67
C VAL A 22 14.93 17.84 21.98
N PRO A 23 15.98 17.99 22.81
CA PRO A 23 15.87 18.68 24.11
C PRO A 23 15.42 20.14 24.01
N SER A 24 15.59 20.76 22.84
CA SER A 24 15.16 22.13 22.54
C SER A 24 13.76 22.21 21.90
N ALA A 25 12.96 21.14 21.90
CA ALA A 25 11.61 21.13 21.36
C ALA A 25 10.77 22.32 21.88
N ARG A 26 10.86 22.62 23.18
CA ARG A 26 10.22 23.78 23.81
C ARG A 26 10.66 25.15 23.27
N PHE A 27 11.87 25.27 22.74
CA PHE A 27 12.41 26.53 22.21
C PHE A 27 12.01 26.76 20.74
N GLY A 28 11.45 25.75 20.05
CA GLY A 28 10.89 25.91 18.71
C GLY A 28 11.90 25.95 17.55
N TRP A 29 13.22 26.01 17.82
CA TRP A 29 14.26 25.95 16.76
C TRP A 29 14.24 24.64 15.96
N SER A 30 13.74 23.57 16.58
CA SER A 30 13.79 22.21 16.05
C SER A 30 12.65 21.89 15.10
N GLU A 31 11.58 22.70 15.10
CA GLU A 31 10.42 22.49 14.26
C GLU A 31 10.25 23.64 13.28
N GLN A 32 10.65 23.40 12.04
CA GLN A 32 10.43 24.36 10.97
C GLN A 32 9.04 24.15 10.37
N SER A 33 8.11 25.07 10.66
CA SER A 33 6.75 24.98 10.13
C SER A 33 6.73 25.09 8.61
N ARG A 34 5.79 24.38 7.97
CA ARG A 34 5.57 24.47 6.50
C ARG A 34 5.30 25.90 6.05
N GLY A 35 4.57 26.67 6.87
CA GLY A 35 4.28 28.08 6.60
C GLY A 35 5.54 28.95 6.60
N THR A 36 6.45 28.74 7.57
CA THR A 36 7.73 29.47 7.65
C THR A 36 8.58 29.21 6.41
N ILE A 37 8.68 27.96 5.96
CA ILE A 37 9.43 27.59 4.74
C ILE A 37 8.84 28.29 3.51
N GLN A 38 7.51 28.28 3.38
CA GLN A 38 6.83 28.94 2.26
C GLN A 38 7.07 30.45 2.27
N ALA A 39 6.89 31.11 3.41
CA ALA A 39 7.11 32.54 3.54
C ALA A 39 8.57 32.92 3.21
N ALA A 40 9.54 32.24 3.82
CA ALA A 40 10.96 32.50 3.57
C ALA A 40 11.33 32.29 2.09
N GLY A 41 10.85 31.20 1.48
CA GLY A 41 11.12 30.91 0.08
C GLY A 41 10.53 31.95 -0.87
N TRP A 42 9.27 32.36 -0.67
CA TRP A 42 8.65 33.39 -1.51
C TRP A 42 9.31 34.76 -1.35
N VAL A 43 9.74 35.10 -0.13
CA VAL A 43 10.57 36.28 0.10
C VAL A 43 11.85 36.18 -0.73
N SER A 44 12.58 35.05 -0.70
CA SER A 44 13.78 34.87 -1.52
C SER A 44 13.51 35.03 -3.03
N VAL A 45 12.40 34.48 -3.54
CA VAL A 45 11.99 34.65 -4.96
C VAL A 45 11.79 36.13 -5.30
N LEU A 46 11.09 36.88 -4.44
CA LEU A 46 10.86 38.31 -4.64
C LEU A 46 12.18 39.10 -4.68
N PHE A 47 13.12 38.78 -3.78
CA PHE A 47 14.44 39.41 -3.76
C PHE A 47 15.25 39.11 -5.03
N LEU A 48 15.25 37.87 -5.51
CA LEU A 48 15.95 37.49 -6.75
C LEU A 48 15.38 38.23 -7.97
N ILE A 49 14.06 38.39 -8.03
CA ILE A 49 13.42 39.17 -9.09
C ILE A 49 13.80 40.64 -8.96
N ALA A 50 13.74 41.21 -7.74
CA ALA A 50 14.09 42.59 -7.48
C ALA A 50 15.54 42.93 -7.88
N TYR A 51 16.48 41.99 -7.71
CA TYR A 51 17.87 42.17 -8.11
C TYR A 51 18.08 42.34 -9.62
N ASN A 52 17.07 42.13 -10.47
CA ASN A 52 17.19 42.42 -11.90
C ASN A 52 17.02 43.92 -12.23
N PHE A 53 16.53 44.73 -11.29
CA PHE A 53 16.37 46.17 -11.48
C PHE A 53 17.68 46.88 -11.10
N GLY A 54 18.45 47.27 -12.12
CA GLY A 54 19.74 47.94 -11.92
C GLY A 54 20.53 48.10 -13.21
N ASN A 55 21.79 48.50 -13.10
CA ASN A 55 22.68 48.69 -14.24
C ASN A 55 23.34 47.36 -14.67
N HIS A 56 22.56 46.36 -15.06
CA HIS A 56 23.08 45.08 -15.54
C HIS A 56 23.47 45.19 -17.02
N LYS A 57 24.70 44.74 -17.35
CA LYS A 57 25.21 44.66 -18.73
C LYS A 57 25.69 43.24 -19.00
N GLY A 58 25.30 42.69 -20.15
CA GLY A 58 25.50 41.29 -20.45
C GLY A 58 24.55 40.45 -19.60
N HIS A 59 23.43 40.04 -20.19
CA HIS A 59 22.27 39.39 -19.55
C HIS A 59 22.55 38.07 -18.81
N VAL A 60 23.81 37.67 -18.63
CA VAL A 60 24.22 36.45 -17.91
C VAL A 60 23.70 36.48 -16.47
N GLU A 61 23.86 37.59 -15.76
CA GLU A 61 23.36 37.73 -14.39
C GLU A 61 21.83 37.59 -14.32
N THR A 62 21.13 38.28 -15.21
CA THR A 62 19.66 38.19 -15.35
C THR A 62 19.19 36.77 -15.60
N ILE A 63 19.87 36.03 -16.49
CA ILE A 63 19.54 34.63 -16.79
C ILE A 63 19.67 33.78 -15.52
N TRP A 64 20.76 33.94 -14.76
CA TRP A 64 20.96 33.19 -13.52
C TRP A 64 19.93 33.55 -12.43
N LEU A 65 19.68 34.84 -12.20
CA LEU A 65 18.70 35.29 -11.21
C LEU A 65 17.28 34.78 -11.52
N ILE A 66 16.86 34.89 -12.77
CA ILE A 66 15.54 34.39 -13.21
C ILE A 66 15.50 32.86 -13.11
N THR A 67 16.54 32.15 -13.55
CA THR A 67 16.57 30.69 -13.48
C THR A 67 16.44 30.19 -12.04
N LEU A 68 17.21 30.77 -11.11
CA LEU A 68 17.13 30.42 -9.69
C LEU A 68 15.76 30.79 -9.08
N ALA A 69 15.21 31.96 -9.42
CA ALA A 69 13.89 32.37 -8.95
C ALA A 69 12.80 31.37 -9.40
N VAL A 70 12.83 30.94 -10.67
CA VAL A 70 11.89 29.95 -11.21
C VAL A 70 12.06 28.60 -10.53
N LEU A 71 13.29 28.12 -10.35
CA LEU A 71 13.56 26.84 -9.68
C LEU A 71 13.04 26.83 -8.24
N ILE A 72 13.28 27.89 -7.48
CA ILE A 72 12.79 28.02 -6.10
C ILE A 72 11.26 28.10 -6.09
N ALA A 73 10.64 28.92 -6.95
CA ALA A 73 9.19 29.04 -7.03
C ALA A 73 8.50 27.69 -7.36
N LEU A 74 9.04 26.94 -8.32
CA LEU A 74 8.55 25.60 -8.65
C LEU A 74 8.71 24.64 -7.46
N GLY A 75 9.87 24.66 -6.79
CA GLY A 75 10.10 23.86 -5.58
C GLY A 75 9.09 24.17 -4.47
N LEU A 76 8.76 25.45 -4.26
CA LEU A 76 7.77 25.88 -3.28
C LEU A 76 6.35 25.43 -3.65
N VAL A 77 5.96 25.51 -4.92
CA VAL A 77 4.66 25.02 -5.40
C VAL A 77 4.55 23.51 -5.21
N LEU A 78 5.58 22.74 -5.53
CA LEU A 78 5.62 21.29 -5.30
C LEU A 78 5.55 20.96 -3.80
N HIS A 79 6.30 21.70 -2.97
CA HIS A 79 6.28 21.55 -1.51
C HIS A 79 4.91 21.94 -0.88
N ALA A 80 4.21 22.93 -1.45
CA ALA A 80 2.88 23.31 -1.00
C ALA A 80 1.84 22.25 -1.35
N THR A 81 1.87 21.77 -2.60
CA THR A 81 0.87 20.87 -3.15
C THR A 81 1.08 19.41 -2.76
N GLN A 82 2.33 19.00 -2.46
CA GLN A 82 2.72 17.61 -2.15
C GLN A 82 1.92 16.59 -2.98
N PRO A 83 2.01 16.66 -4.32
CA PRO A 83 1.16 15.86 -5.18
C PRO A 83 1.35 14.39 -4.81
N LYS A 84 0.27 13.76 -4.32
CA LYS A 84 0.26 12.33 -4.03
C LYS A 84 0.30 11.63 -5.37
N LEU A 85 1.49 11.19 -5.77
CA LEU A 85 1.65 10.32 -6.92
C LEU A 85 0.87 9.02 -6.69
N ASN A 86 0.69 8.23 -7.75
CA ASN A 86 -0.02 6.95 -7.65
C ASN A 86 0.76 6.00 -6.73
N GLN A 87 0.39 5.98 -5.45
CA GLN A 87 1.02 5.14 -4.45
C GLN A 87 0.40 3.76 -4.55
N VAL A 88 1.18 2.78 -5.04
CA VAL A 88 0.79 1.38 -4.96
C VAL A 88 0.70 1.01 -3.49
N ARG A 89 -0.52 0.92 -2.97
CA ARG A 89 -0.78 0.39 -1.62
C ARG A 89 -0.63 -1.11 -1.70
N THR A 90 0.57 -1.61 -1.39
CA THR A 90 0.75 -3.04 -1.14
C THR A 90 -0.17 -3.41 0.02
N VAL A 91 -1.20 -4.21 -0.26
CA VAL A 91 -2.12 -4.75 0.76
C VAL A 91 -1.32 -5.74 1.58
N THR A 92 -0.73 -5.27 2.68
CA THR A 92 -0.12 -6.14 3.68
C THR A 92 -1.22 -6.78 4.52
N SER A 93 -0.89 -7.89 5.18
CA SER A 93 -1.83 -8.65 6.01
C SER A 93 -2.61 -7.81 7.05
N HIS A 94 -2.07 -6.66 7.44
CA HIS A 94 -2.61 -5.81 8.49
C HIS A 94 -3.56 -4.70 7.99
N ASN A 95 -3.69 -4.49 6.68
CA ASN A 95 -4.53 -3.42 6.11
C ASN A 95 -5.46 -3.95 5.02
N LYS A 96 -6.32 -4.89 5.42
CA LYS A 96 -7.32 -5.50 4.53
C LYS A 96 -8.63 -4.71 4.61
N PRO A 97 -9.35 -4.55 3.49
CA PRO A 97 -10.69 -3.97 3.50
C PRO A 97 -11.64 -4.85 4.32
N GLN A 98 -12.71 -4.25 4.85
CA GLN A 98 -13.74 -4.99 5.57
C GLN A 98 -14.31 -6.11 4.67
N GLY A 99 -14.32 -7.35 5.18
CA GLY A 99 -14.81 -8.52 4.45
C GLY A 99 -13.78 -9.24 3.59
N HIS A 100 -12.50 -8.84 3.60
CA HIS A 100 -11.46 -9.63 2.94
C HIS A 100 -11.23 -10.97 3.65
N VAL A 101 -11.44 -12.06 2.91
CA VAL A 101 -11.12 -13.42 3.34
C VAL A 101 -9.81 -13.83 2.65
N GLU A 102 -8.85 -14.31 3.44
CA GLU A 102 -7.60 -14.84 2.88
C GLU A 102 -7.85 -16.16 2.16
N PRO A 103 -7.28 -16.37 0.96
CA PRO A 103 -7.17 -17.70 0.38
C PRO A 103 -6.45 -18.64 1.35
N ASP A 104 -6.94 -19.87 1.50
CA ASP A 104 -6.18 -20.90 2.19
C ASP A 104 -5.07 -21.41 1.27
N TRP A 105 -3.92 -20.75 1.36
CA TRP A 105 -2.75 -21.05 0.54
C TRP A 105 -2.30 -22.51 0.65
N THR A 106 -2.48 -23.14 1.81
CA THR A 106 -2.04 -24.52 2.03
C THR A 106 -2.99 -25.49 1.34
N TYR A 107 -4.29 -25.23 1.42
CA TYR A 107 -5.29 -25.98 0.70
C TYR A 107 -5.10 -25.80 -0.81
N ASP A 108 -5.12 -24.56 -1.27
CA ASP A 108 -5.06 -24.21 -2.71
C ASP A 108 -3.80 -24.76 -3.40
N GLN A 109 -2.65 -24.75 -2.73
CA GLN A 109 -1.44 -25.33 -3.29
C GLN A 109 -1.51 -26.87 -3.38
N LYS A 110 -2.12 -27.54 -2.40
CA LYS A 110 -2.24 -29.00 -2.39
C LYS A 110 -3.27 -29.50 -3.39
N THR A 111 -4.36 -28.76 -3.58
CA THR A 111 -5.44 -29.09 -4.52
C THR A 111 -5.25 -28.48 -5.89
N LEU A 112 -4.20 -27.68 -6.10
CA LEU A 112 -3.99 -26.89 -7.31
C LEU A 112 -5.25 -26.08 -7.68
N SER A 113 -5.81 -25.39 -6.69
CA SER A 113 -7.00 -24.53 -6.83
C SER A 113 -6.66 -23.05 -6.61
N GLY A 114 -7.66 -22.18 -6.81
CA GLY A 114 -7.52 -20.74 -6.59
C GLY A 114 -6.42 -20.14 -7.47
N VAL A 115 -5.41 -19.53 -6.84
CA VAL A 115 -4.26 -18.93 -7.54
C VAL A 115 -3.41 -19.97 -8.29
N TYR A 116 -3.49 -21.25 -7.91
CA TYR A 116 -2.73 -22.35 -8.52
C TYR A 116 -3.52 -23.14 -9.57
N ALA A 117 -4.73 -22.70 -9.94
CA ALA A 117 -5.57 -23.43 -10.90
C ALA A 117 -5.01 -23.40 -12.33
N ASP A 118 -4.45 -22.27 -12.75
CA ASP A 118 -4.03 -22.03 -14.14
C ASP A 118 -2.50 -21.94 -14.28
N LEU A 119 -1.76 -22.82 -13.60
CA LEU A 119 -0.30 -22.84 -13.69
C LEU A 119 0.17 -23.39 -15.04
N ASP A 120 1.17 -22.72 -15.63
CA ASP A 120 1.85 -23.23 -16.81
C ASP A 120 2.77 -24.42 -16.47
N GLU A 121 3.17 -25.19 -17.49
CA GLU A 121 4.03 -26.36 -17.29
C GLU A 121 5.36 -26.03 -16.61
N ARG A 122 5.87 -24.81 -16.80
CA ARG A 122 7.14 -24.36 -16.20
C ARG A 122 6.97 -24.09 -14.72
N GLN A 123 5.86 -23.45 -14.34
CA GLN A 123 5.46 -23.14 -12.98
C GLN A 123 5.17 -24.42 -12.21
N LEU A 124 4.48 -25.39 -12.83
CA LEU A 124 4.27 -26.71 -12.23
C LEU A 124 5.60 -27.40 -11.90
N ARG A 125 6.53 -27.43 -12.87
CA ARG A 125 7.87 -27.99 -12.64
C ARG A 125 8.68 -27.23 -11.59
N ALA A 126 8.53 -25.90 -11.53
CA ALA A 126 9.17 -25.08 -10.50
C ALA A 126 8.67 -25.41 -9.08
N LEU A 127 7.42 -25.89 -8.96
CA LEU A 127 6.86 -26.43 -7.72
C LEU A 127 7.21 -27.91 -7.49
N ASN A 128 8.09 -28.48 -8.32
CA ASN A 128 8.43 -29.91 -8.33
C ASN A 128 7.22 -30.82 -8.62
N ILE A 129 6.25 -30.32 -9.39
CA ILE A 129 5.09 -31.07 -9.86
C ILE A 129 5.32 -31.46 -11.31
N ASP A 130 5.19 -32.75 -11.60
CA ASP A 130 5.31 -33.28 -12.97
C ASP A 130 3.97 -33.12 -13.70
N PRO A 131 3.91 -32.35 -14.82
CA PRO A 131 2.67 -32.16 -15.57
C PRO A 131 2.09 -33.49 -16.08
N ALA A 132 2.93 -34.46 -16.46
CA ALA A 132 2.45 -35.76 -16.95
C ALA A 132 1.72 -36.54 -15.85
N ARG A 133 2.11 -36.38 -14.58
CA ARG A 133 1.40 -36.97 -13.44
C ARG A 133 0.00 -36.36 -13.28
N LEU A 134 -0.14 -35.05 -13.49
CA LEU A 134 -1.43 -34.37 -13.37
C LEU A 134 -2.41 -34.79 -14.46
N GLU A 135 -1.93 -34.93 -15.70
CA GLU A 135 -2.76 -35.45 -16.81
C GLU A 135 -3.32 -36.83 -16.48
N GLY A 136 -2.49 -37.72 -15.92
CA GLY A 136 -2.91 -39.05 -15.49
C GLY A 136 -3.94 -39.01 -14.35
N LEU A 137 -3.75 -38.15 -13.34
CA LEU A 137 -4.69 -37.97 -12.24
C LEU A 137 -6.04 -37.40 -12.72
N ASN A 138 -6.01 -36.42 -13.62
CA ASN A 138 -7.21 -35.83 -14.21
C ASN A 138 -7.99 -36.86 -15.02
N ALA A 139 -7.30 -37.70 -15.80
CA ALA A 139 -7.92 -38.80 -16.54
C ALA A 139 -8.56 -39.83 -15.60
N GLN A 140 -7.88 -40.22 -14.52
CA GLN A 140 -8.43 -41.13 -13.52
C GLN A 140 -9.66 -40.54 -12.82
N GLN A 141 -9.61 -39.24 -12.49
CA GLN A 141 -10.72 -38.54 -11.84
C GLN A 141 -11.93 -38.44 -12.78
N ALA A 142 -11.72 -38.21 -14.08
CA ALA A 142 -12.79 -38.22 -15.08
C ALA A 142 -13.45 -39.60 -15.22
N VAL A 143 -12.66 -40.68 -15.21
CA VAL A 143 -13.20 -42.06 -15.24
C VAL A 143 -13.98 -42.37 -13.96
N SER A 144 -13.44 -42.04 -12.79
CA SER A 144 -14.14 -42.24 -11.50
C SER A 144 -15.43 -41.43 -11.40
N ALA A 145 -15.47 -40.22 -11.97
CA ALA A 145 -16.68 -39.41 -12.04
C ALA A 145 -17.73 -40.00 -12.98
N ALA A 146 -17.31 -40.62 -14.08
CA ALA A 146 -18.21 -41.33 -15.00
C ALA A 146 -18.79 -42.60 -14.36
N ASP A 147 -17.97 -43.40 -13.69
CA ASP A 147 -18.44 -44.60 -12.96
C ASP A 147 -19.39 -44.23 -11.80
N ALA A 148 -19.13 -43.12 -11.11
CA ALA A 148 -20.03 -42.61 -10.07
C ALA A 148 -21.38 -42.13 -10.62
N ALA A 149 -21.44 -41.69 -11.89
CA ALA A 149 -22.68 -41.30 -12.54
C ALA A 149 -23.50 -42.51 -13.03
N ASP A 150 -22.84 -43.59 -13.45
CA ASP A 150 -23.50 -44.82 -13.92
C ASP A 150 -24.05 -45.69 -12.76
N GLY A 151 -23.46 -45.55 -11.55
CA GLY A 151 -23.90 -46.25 -10.33
C GLY A 151 -25.11 -45.64 -9.59
N VAL A 152 -25.72 -44.57 -10.11
CA VAL A 152 -26.91 -43.94 -9.50
C VAL A 152 -28.18 -44.61 -10.01
N GLU A 153 -28.63 -45.69 -9.35
CA GLU A 153 -29.95 -46.27 -9.61
C GLU A 153 -31.04 -45.33 -9.10
N VAL A 154 -31.83 -44.74 -10.01
CA VAL A 154 -33.01 -43.95 -9.68
C VAL A 154 -34.11 -44.91 -9.22
N VAL A 155 -34.17 -45.18 -7.92
CA VAL A 155 -35.29 -45.93 -7.32
C VAL A 155 -36.53 -45.03 -7.33
N GLU A 156 -37.43 -45.25 -8.30
CA GLU A 156 -38.72 -44.57 -8.38
C GLU A 156 -39.63 -45.07 -7.25
N VAL A 157 -39.75 -44.28 -6.18
CA VAL A 157 -40.63 -44.61 -5.05
C VAL A 157 -42.07 -44.31 -5.44
N ALA A 158 -42.84 -45.36 -5.76
CA ALA A 158 -44.26 -45.25 -6.07
C ALA A 158 -45.04 -44.62 -4.89
N PRO A 159 -45.93 -43.63 -5.14
CA PRO A 159 -46.64 -42.94 -4.08
C PRO A 159 -47.62 -43.88 -3.36
N ARG A 160 -47.39 -44.07 -2.06
CA ARG A 160 -48.24 -44.89 -1.18
C ARG A 160 -49.65 -44.28 -1.14
N GLY A 161 -50.64 -45.07 -1.55
CA GLY A 161 -52.02 -44.66 -1.74
C GLY A 161 -52.64 -43.95 -0.53
N LYS A 162 -53.42 -42.91 -0.84
CA LYS A 162 -54.18 -42.10 0.11
C LYS A 162 -55.17 -42.98 0.87
N HIS A 163 -55.00 -43.14 2.18
CA HIS A 163 -56.06 -43.67 3.02
C HIS A 163 -57.08 -42.56 3.31
N ALA A 164 -58.27 -42.73 2.72
CA ALA A 164 -59.48 -42.03 3.08
C ALA A 164 -60.02 -42.54 4.43
N ALA A 165 -60.37 -41.63 5.32
CA ALA A 165 -61.34 -41.82 6.41
C ALA A 165 -61.71 -40.40 6.90
N ARG A 166 -62.89 -39.90 6.53
CA ARG A 166 -64.17 -39.95 7.27
C ARG A 166 -64.22 -38.99 8.44
#